data_AF-A0A6I9L9R2-F1
#
_entry.id   AF-A0A6I9L9R2-F1
#
_cell.length_a   1.000
_cell.length_b   1.000
_cell.length_c   1.000
_cell.angle_alpha   90.00
_cell.angle_beta   90.00
_cell.angle_gamma   90.00
#
_symmetry.space_group_name_H-M   'P 1'
#
loop_
_entity.id
_entity.type
_entity.pdbx_description
1 polymer ?
#
loop_
_entity_poly.entity_id
_entity_poly.type
_entity_poly.pdbx_seq_one_letter_code
_entity_poly.pdbx_strand_id
1 'polypeptide(L)'
;MAKFLAALLGCTLPSKGASPMLESKSHSQVGLKSSTKPKGTIFSTLAGEKPSSDYKKEQRWKPVYCSLAATCLTGPLIEKPGGKESMPQTPPFSAMFDSSGYNRNLYQSAEDSCGGLCYHDNNLLSGSLEALIQHLVPNVDYYPDRTYIFTFLLSSRLFMHPYELMAKVCHLCVEHQRLSEGDSEKNQMRKIAPKILQLLTEWTETFPYDFRDERMMRNLKDLAHRMASGEETYRKNVQQMMQCLIRKLAALSQYEEVLAKLSSTATDRLTVLKTKPQSIQRDIMTVCSDPYTLAQQLTHIELERLNYIGPEEFVQAFVQKDPLDNDKTCYSERKKTRNLEAYVEWFNRLSYLVATEICMPVKKKHRARMIEYFIDVARECFNIGNFNSLMAIISGMNMSPVSRLKKTWAKVKTAKFDILEHQMDPSSNFYNYRTALRGAAQRSLTAHSSREKIVIPFFSLLIKDIYFLNEGCANRLPNGHVNFEKFWELAKQVSEFMTWKQVECPFERDRKVLQYLLSVPVFSEDALYLASYESEGPENNIEKDRWKSLRSSLLGRV
;
A
#
# COMPACT_ATOMS: atom_id res chain seq x y z
N MET A 1 -8.05 -8.89 -3.99
CA MET A 1 -7.53 -7.58 -3.54
C MET A 1 -7.94 -7.29 -2.11
N ALA A 2 -9.20 -6.95 -1.79
CA ALA A 2 -9.62 -6.77 -0.39
C ALA A 2 -9.36 -8.01 0.49
N LYS A 3 -9.67 -9.23 0.00
CA LYS A 3 -9.30 -10.48 0.66
C LYS A 3 -7.79 -10.73 0.78
N PHE A 4 -7.02 -10.21 -0.18
CA PHE A 4 -5.56 -10.34 -0.19
C PHE A 4 -4.97 -9.40 0.87
N LEU A 5 -5.38 -8.13 0.92
CA LEU A 5 -4.98 -7.20 1.98
C LEU A 5 -5.47 -7.64 3.36
N ALA A 6 -6.68 -8.17 3.46
CA ALA A 6 -7.22 -8.71 4.71
C ALA A 6 -6.38 -9.91 5.21
N ALA A 7 -6.01 -10.83 4.32
CA ALA A 7 -5.12 -11.93 4.65
C ALA A 7 -3.69 -11.46 4.99
N LEU A 8 -3.17 -10.50 4.23
CA LEU A 8 -1.83 -9.95 4.37
C LEU A 8 -1.65 -9.13 5.66
N LEU A 9 -2.62 -8.28 5.98
CA LEU A 9 -2.62 -7.41 7.16
C LEU A 9 -3.23 -8.10 8.39
N GLY A 10 -3.67 -9.35 8.26
CA GLY A 10 -4.33 -10.08 9.34
C GLY A 10 -5.67 -9.48 9.78
N CYS A 11 -6.30 -8.65 8.95
CA CYS A 11 -7.65 -8.14 9.18
C CYS A 11 -8.66 -9.23 8.78
N THR A 12 -9.40 -9.78 9.73
CA THR A 12 -10.49 -10.72 9.41
C THR A 12 -11.61 -9.98 8.67
N LEU A 13 -11.82 -10.28 7.38
CA LEU A 13 -13.14 -10.09 6.78
C LEU A 13 -14.09 -11.10 7.43
N PRO A 14 -15.35 -10.74 7.75
CA PRO A 14 -16.30 -11.68 8.33
C PRO A 14 -16.42 -12.91 7.42
N SER A 15 -15.97 -14.05 7.93
CA SER A 15 -16.01 -15.33 7.23
C SER A 15 -17.44 -15.86 7.22
N LYS A 16 -17.86 -16.34 6.05
CA LYS A 16 -19.11 -17.05 5.79
C LYS A 16 -19.37 -18.14 6.82
N GLY A 17 -20.51 -18.06 7.50
CA GLY A 17 -21.18 -19.22 8.07
C GLY A 17 -22.01 -19.90 7.00
N ALA A 18 -21.59 -21.08 6.57
CA ALA A 18 -22.46 -22.11 6.01
C ALA A 18 -21.71 -23.45 6.04
N SER A 19 -22.08 -24.32 6.98
CA SER A 19 -21.66 -25.72 7.02
C SER A 19 -22.25 -26.50 5.83
N PRO A 20 -21.54 -27.51 5.29
CA PRO A 20 -22.05 -28.32 4.18
C PRO A 20 -22.98 -29.43 4.69
N MET A 21 -24.22 -29.44 4.23
CA MET A 21 -25.10 -30.62 4.29
C MET A 21 -24.86 -31.48 3.04
N LEU A 22 -24.71 -32.79 3.26
CA LEU A 22 -24.53 -33.82 2.23
C LEU A 22 -25.69 -33.82 1.22
N GLU A 23 -25.37 -34.01 -0.07
CA GLU A 23 -26.36 -34.42 -1.08
C GLU A 23 -25.99 -35.78 -1.69
N SER A 24 -26.96 -36.69 -1.60
CA SER A 24 -27.04 -38.00 -2.24
C SER A 24 -27.30 -37.88 -3.75
N LYS A 25 -26.64 -38.72 -4.54
CA LYS A 25 -26.81 -38.84 -6.00
C LYS A 25 -28.20 -39.38 -6.39
N SER A 26 -28.78 -38.84 -7.47
CA SER A 26 -29.53 -39.61 -8.46
C SER A 26 -29.53 -38.91 -9.83
N HIS A 27 -29.42 -39.71 -10.89
CA HIS A 27 -29.35 -39.33 -12.30
C HIS A 27 -30.73 -38.98 -12.89
N SER A 28 -30.82 -38.06 -13.86
CA SER A 28 -31.05 -38.38 -15.29
C SER A 28 -31.53 -37.19 -16.19
N GLN A 29 -31.00 -37.23 -17.43
CA GLN A 29 -31.53 -36.79 -18.73
C GLN A 29 -31.50 -35.34 -19.27
N VAL A 30 -31.35 -35.33 -20.60
CA VAL A 30 -30.88 -34.32 -21.56
C VAL A 30 -32.00 -33.39 -22.04
N GLY A 31 -31.66 -32.12 -22.33
CA GLY A 31 -32.49 -31.22 -23.15
C GLY A 31 -31.72 -29.95 -23.58
N LEU A 32 -31.64 -29.71 -24.89
CA LEU A 32 -30.81 -28.71 -25.56
C LEU A 32 -31.61 -27.42 -25.92
N LYS A 33 -30.90 -26.28 -25.92
CA LYS A 33 -31.20 -24.94 -26.52
C LYS A 33 -32.00 -23.91 -25.69
N SER A 34 -31.36 -22.80 -25.29
CA SER A 34 -31.17 -21.58 -26.10
C SER A 34 -30.47 -20.48 -25.28
N SER A 35 -29.70 -19.65 -25.98
CA SER A 35 -28.67 -18.76 -25.45
C SER A 35 -29.21 -17.36 -25.13
N THR A 36 -28.98 -16.89 -23.91
CA THR A 36 -28.74 -15.46 -23.59
C THR A 36 -27.67 -15.39 -22.50
N LYS A 37 -26.44 -14.95 -22.86
CA LYS A 37 -25.32 -14.80 -21.91
C LYS A 37 -25.52 -13.54 -21.06
N PRO A 38 -25.48 -13.61 -19.72
CA PRO A 38 -25.34 -12.42 -18.88
C PRO A 38 -23.87 -11.96 -18.89
N LYS A 39 -23.66 -10.64 -19.03
CA LYS A 39 -22.34 -9.99 -18.90
C LYS A 39 -21.81 -10.22 -17.48
N GLY A 40 -20.62 -10.82 -17.38
CA GLY A 40 -19.94 -11.05 -16.11
C GLY A 40 -19.47 -9.73 -15.51
N THR A 41 -19.88 -9.45 -14.28
CA THR A 41 -19.34 -8.39 -13.43
C THR A 41 -17.92 -8.73 -12.95
N ILE A 42 -17.07 -7.72 -12.75
CA ILE A 42 -15.65 -7.79 -12.36
C ILE A 42 -15.35 -8.69 -11.13
N PHE A 43 -16.36 -9.09 -10.35
CA PHE A 43 -16.22 -9.96 -9.18
C PHE A 43 -16.66 -11.44 -9.36
N SER A 44 -17.11 -11.89 -10.55
CA SER A 44 -17.56 -13.28 -10.73
C SER A 44 -16.48 -14.32 -11.07
N THR A 45 -15.21 -13.95 -11.23
CA THR A 45 -14.14 -14.89 -11.65
C THR A 45 -13.26 -15.40 -10.49
N LEU A 46 -13.75 -15.42 -9.25
CA LEU A 46 -12.95 -15.84 -8.07
C LEU A 46 -13.60 -16.94 -7.21
N ALA A 47 -14.48 -17.75 -7.77
CA ALA A 47 -14.94 -18.98 -7.12
C ALA A 47 -15.38 -20.01 -8.17
N GLY A 48 -14.50 -20.96 -8.50
CA GLY A 48 -14.86 -22.03 -9.43
C GLY A 48 -13.72 -22.96 -9.81
N GLU A 49 -13.14 -23.68 -8.85
CA GLU A 49 -12.55 -25.00 -9.15
C GLU A 49 -13.23 -26.02 -8.23
N LYS A 50 -14.06 -26.89 -8.83
CA LYS A 50 -14.51 -28.13 -8.19
C LYS A 50 -13.45 -29.22 -8.48
N PRO A 51 -13.24 -30.17 -7.55
CA PRO A 51 -12.19 -31.15 -7.65
C PRO A 51 -12.60 -32.29 -8.58
N SER A 52 -11.70 -32.74 -9.47
CA SER A 52 -11.78 -34.08 -10.06
C SER A 52 -10.63 -34.93 -9.53
N SER A 53 -11.00 -36.05 -8.92
CA SER A 53 -10.10 -37.12 -8.47
C SER A 53 -9.50 -37.88 -9.65
N ASP A 54 -8.37 -38.53 -9.34
CA ASP A 54 -7.66 -39.57 -10.08
C ASP A 54 -6.84 -39.14 -11.30
N TYR A 55 -5.53 -39.01 -11.11
CA TYR A 55 -4.56 -40.02 -11.54
C TYR A 55 -3.22 -39.80 -10.81
N LYS A 56 -2.77 -40.81 -10.05
CA LYS A 56 -1.41 -40.90 -9.51
C LYS A 56 -0.40 -40.94 -10.67
N LYS A 57 0.60 -40.06 -10.63
CA LYS A 57 1.99 -40.37 -10.99
C LYS A 57 2.91 -39.28 -10.41
N GLU A 58 3.80 -39.71 -9.53
CA GLU A 58 4.92 -38.92 -9.01
C GLU A 58 5.74 -38.34 -10.16
N GLN A 59 5.88 -37.01 -10.20
CA GLN A 59 7.10 -36.39 -10.71
C GLN A 59 7.46 -35.17 -9.85
N ARG A 60 8.54 -35.40 -9.12
CA ARG A 60 9.37 -34.50 -8.34
C ARG A 60 9.95 -33.41 -9.25
N TRP A 61 9.47 -32.17 -9.16
CA TRP A 61 10.11 -31.04 -9.83
C TRP A 61 11.31 -30.58 -9.01
N LYS A 62 12.50 -30.92 -9.52
CA LYS A 62 13.79 -30.38 -9.07
C LYS A 62 13.93 -28.92 -9.54
N PRO A 63 14.56 -28.04 -8.74
CA PRO A 63 14.85 -26.67 -9.15
C PRO A 63 15.98 -26.66 -10.18
N VAL A 64 15.79 -25.93 -11.29
CA VAL A 64 16.85 -25.63 -12.26
C VAL A 64 17.64 -24.43 -11.74
N TYR A 65 18.92 -24.68 -11.49
CA TYR A 65 19.93 -23.70 -11.09
C TYR A 65 20.14 -22.65 -12.20
N CYS A 66 20.22 -21.38 -11.80
CA CYS A 66 20.84 -20.32 -12.59
C CYS A 66 22.36 -20.50 -12.50
N SER A 67 23.02 -20.74 -13.63
CA SER A 67 24.44 -20.42 -13.82
C SER A 67 24.57 -19.60 -15.08
N LEU A 68 25.33 -18.52 -15.01
CA LEU A 68 26.12 -17.97 -16.12
C LEU A 68 27.03 -16.88 -15.55
N ALA A 69 28.32 -17.23 -15.48
CA ALA A 69 29.44 -16.30 -15.49
C ALA A 69 30.24 -16.56 -16.77
N ALA A 70 30.89 -15.51 -17.27
CA ALA A 70 31.45 -15.33 -18.60
C ALA A 70 32.73 -16.14 -18.93
N THR A 71 32.98 -16.38 -20.22
CA THR A 71 34.33 -16.36 -20.82
C THR A 71 34.28 -16.14 -22.34
N CYS A 72 35.15 -15.26 -22.85
CA CYS A 72 35.42 -14.96 -24.26
C CYS A 72 36.38 -15.98 -24.92
N LEU A 73 36.23 -16.26 -26.23
CA LEU A 73 37.24 -16.05 -27.30
C LEU A 73 36.95 -16.83 -28.63
N THR A 74 37.21 -16.14 -29.76
CA THR A 74 37.45 -16.59 -31.17
C THR A 74 36.28 -17.04 -32.08
N GLY A 75 36.15 -16.40 -33.27
CA GLY A 75 35.18 -16.69 -34.36
C GLY A 75 35.71 -17.65 -35.45
N PRO A 76 35.29 -17.58 -36.76
CA PRO A 76 34.12 -16.94 -37.37
C PRO A 76 33.28 -17.84 -38.35
N LEU A 77 32.10 -17.34 -38.76
CA LEU A 77 31.31 -17.55 -40.01
C LEU A 77 30.83 -18.96 -40.45
N ILE A 78 29.50 -19.11 -40.69
CA ILE A 78 28.84 -19.43 -42.00
C ILE A 78 27.32 -19.81 -41.82
N GLU A 79 26.49 -19.09 -42.58
CA GLU A 79 25.17 -19.37 -43.23
C GLU A 79 23.85 -19.81 -42.50
N LYS A 80 22.76 -19.17 -42.98
CA LYS A 80 21.30 -19.30 -42.71
C LYS A 80 20.66 -20.48 -43.53
N PRO A 81 19.31 -20.70 -43.60
CA PRO A 81 18.15 -20.23 -42.80
C PRO A 81 17.16 -21.35 -42.37
N GLY A 82 16.22 -21.02 -41.48
CA GLY A 82 14.99 -21.81 -41.28
C GLY A 82 14.03 -21.14 -40.30
N GLY A 83 12.97 -20.50 -40.83
CA GLY A 83 12.04 -19.67 -40.06
C GLY A 83 11.00 -20.46 -39.25
N LYS A 84 10.71 -19.97 -38.04
CA LYS A 84 9.43 -20.11 -37.34
C LYS A 84 9.14 -18.79 -36.62
N GLU A 85 7.99 -18.23 -36.91
CA GLU A 85 7.45 -17.00 -36.33
C GLU A 85 7.29 -17.15 -34.82
N SER A 86 7.90 -16.25 -34.05
CA SER A 86 7.67 -16.08 -32.61
C SER A 86 6.83 -14.81 -32.37
N MET A 87 5.84 -14.95 -31.48
CA MET A 87 5.03 -13.85 -30.96
C MET A 87 5.91 -12.74 -30.35
N PRO A 88 5.49 -11.46 -30.41
CA PRO A 88 6.21 -10.38 -29.74
C PRO A 88 6.17 -10.59 -28.22
N GLN A 89 7.34 -10.84 -27.64
CA GLN A 89 7.57 -10.80 -26.19
C GLN A 89 7.58 -9.32 -25.76
N THR A 90 6.66 -8.95 -24.88
CA THR A 90 6.66 -7.65 -24.20
C THR A 90 7.79 -7.67 -23.15
N PRO A 91 8.69 -6.68 -23.09
CA PRO A 91 9.82 -6.70 -22.17
C PRO A 91 9.37 -6.57 -20.71
N PRO A 92 10.19 -7.03 -19.74
CA PRO A 92 9.98 -6.73 -18.32
C PRO A 92 10.04 -5.22 -18.07
N PHE A 93 9.48 -4.80 -16.93
CA PHE A 93 9.30 -3.42 -16.44
C PHE A 93 10.60 -2.57 -16.32
N SER A 94 11.74 -3.07 -16.82
CA SER A 94 13.08 -2.47 -16.75
C SER A 94 13.53 -1.72 -18.01
N ALA A 95 12.77 -1.72 -19.11
CA ALA A 95 13.13 -0.96 -20.31
C ALA A 95 12.41 0.40 -20.34
N MET A 96 13.21 1.48 -20.47
CA MET A 96 12.82 2.89 -20.68
C MET A 96 12.77 3.78 -19.42
N PHE A 97 13.95 4.08 -18.87
CA PHE A 97 14.43 5.47 -18.77
C PHE A 97 15.91 5.49 -19.11
N ASP A 98 16.31 6.40 -19.98
CA ASP A 98 17.70 6.66 -20.31
C ASP A 98 18.47 7.00 -19.03
N SER A 99 19.41 6.12 -18.67
CA SER A 99 20.40 6.34 -17.62
C SER A 99 21.42 7.38 -18.10
N SER A 100 21.04 8.66 -18.11
CA SER A 100 22.01 9.74 -18.26
C SER A 100 21.63 10.91 -17.36
N GLY A 101 22.30 11.01 -16.21
CA GLY A 101 22.14 12.18 -15.33
C GLY A 101 22.71 12.05 -13.93
N TYR A 102 22.82 10.85 -13.38
CA TYR A 102 23.22 10.66 -11.98
C TYR A 102 24.33 9.63 -11.86
N ASN A 103 25.57 10.05 -12.10
CA ASN A 103 26.76 9.49 -11.48
C ASN A 103 28.01 10.26 -11.94
N ARG A 104 28.56 11.10 -11.07
CA ARG A 104 29.98 11.48 -11.11
C ARG A 104 30.58 11.25 -9.74
N ASN A 105 30.70 9.98 -9.36
CA ASN A 105 31.71 9.58 -8.40
C ASN A 105 32.92 9.11 -9.22
N LEU A 106 33.96 9.94 -9.24
CA LEU A 106 35.27 9.58 -9.77
C LEU A 106 35.94 8.65 -8.75
N TYR A 107 35.70 7.35 -8.87
CA TYR A 107 36.60 6.33 -8.34
C TYR A 107 36.95 5.35 -9.47
N GLN A 108 38.25 5.08 -9.57
CA GLN A 108 38.86 4.30 -10.64
C GLN A 108 38.31 2.88 -10.69
N SER A 109 38.13 2.40 -11.92
CA SER A 109 37.84 1.03 -12.30
C SER A 109 38.91 0.07 -11.78
N ALA A 110 38.57 -0.71 -10.76
CA ALA A 110 39.18 -1.98 -10.41
C ALA A 110 38.12 -2.84 -9.69
N GLU A 111 38.00 -4.10 -10.08
CA GLU A 111 37.21 -5.13 -9.39
C GLU A 111 37.83 -5.40 -8.00
N ASP A 112 37.66 -4.48 -7.06
CA ASP A 112 38.12 -4.65 -5.69
C ASP A 112 36.92 -4.74 -4.75
N SER A 113 36.73 -5.95 -4.20
CA SER A 113 35.90 -6.24 -3.03
C SER A 113 36.44 -5.47 -1.81
N CYS A 114 36.21 -4.17 -1.77
CA CYS A 114 36.56 -3.35 -0.62
C CYS A 114 35.65 -3.72 0.56
N GLY A 115 36.23 -4.34 1.59
CA GLY A 115 35.58 -4.49 2.90
C GLY A 115 34.31 -5.35 2.95
N GLY A 116 34.05 -6.21 1.97
CA GLY A 116 32.86 -7.06 1.94
C GLY A 116 31.63 -6.44 1.28
N LEU A 117 31.78 -5.31 0.57
CA LEU A 117 30.78 -4.76 -0.35
C LEU A 117 31.07 -5.20 -1.80
N CYS A 118 30.04 -5.46 -2.58
CA CYS A 118 30.12 -5.87 -3.98
C CYS A 118 29.40 -4.85 -4.86
N TYR A 119 30.14 -4.29 -5.82
CA TYR A 119 29.64 -3.30 -6.78
C TYR A 119 29.65 -3.86 -8.20
N HIS A 120 28.72 -3.38 -9.03
CA HIS A 120 28.71 -3.58 -10.48
C HIS A 120 28.26 -2.29 -11.15
N ASP A 121 29.00 -1.79 -12.13
CA ASP A 121 28.74 -0.52 -12.81
C ASP A 121 28.50 0.65 -11.82
N ASN A 122 29.33 0.74 -10.77
CA ASN A 122 29.22 1.68 -9.65
C ASN A 122 27.94 1.57 -8.80
N ASN A 123 27.13 0.53 -8.99
CA ASN A 123 25.95 0.26 -8.16
C ASN A 123 26.26 -0.82 -7.12
N LEU A 124 25.93 -0.55 -5.87
CA LEU A 124 26.04 -1.51 -4.79
C LEU A 124 25.00 -2.63 -4.95
N LEU A 125 25.44 -3.85 -5.22
CA LEU A 125 24.56 -5.01 -5.44
C LEU A 125 24.37 -5.85 -4.18
N SER A 126 25.43 -6.05 -3.41
CA SER A 126 25.37 -6.85 -2.18
C SER A 126 26.49 -6.52 -1.22
N GLY A 127 26.40 -6.99 0.02
CA GLY A 127 27.50 -6.94 0.97
C GLY A 127 27.20 -7.70 2.25
N SER A 128 28.22 -7.94 3.07
CA SER A 128 27.99 -8.41 4.44
C SER A 128 27.18 -7.38 5.23
N LEU A 129 26.41 -7.82 6.22
CA LEU A 129 25.60 -6.90 7.02
C LEU A 129 26.51 -5.87 7.73
N GLU A 130 27.63 -6.32 8.26
CA GLU A 130 28.65 -5.49 8.92
C GLU A 130 29.21 -4.43 7.97
N ALA A 131 29.57 -4.80 6.73
CA ALA A 131 30.10 -3.87 5.74
C ALA A 131 29.07 -2.81 5.34
N LEU A 132 27.80 -3.20 5.21
CA LEU A 132 26.71 -2.26 4.94
C LEU A 132 26.49 -1.29 6.13
N ILE A 133 26.54 -1.79 7.36
CA ILE A 133 26.43 -0.92 8.54
C ILE A 133 27.60 0.07 8.60
N GLN A 134 28.82 -0.36 8.27
CA GLN A 134 29.96 0.54 8.16
C GLN A 134 29.77 1.58 7.06
N HIS A 135 29.21 1.18 5.90
CA HIS A 135 28.88 2.10 4.81
C HIS A 135 27.78 3.11 5.19
N LEU A 136 26.90 2.80 6.14
CA LEU A 136 25.92 3.77 6.66
C LEU A 136 26.57 4.89 7.49
N VAL A 137 27.72 4.66 8.13
CA VAL A 137 28.31 5.62 9.07
C VAL A 137 29.28 6.57 8.34
N PRO A 138 28.99 7.89 8.29
CA PRO A 138 29.89 8.87 7.68
C PRO A 138 31.28 8.90 8.33
N ASN A 139 32.28 9.24 7.51
CA ASN A 139 33.65 9.53 7.98
C ASN A 139 34.11 10.90 7.44
N VAL A 140 35.40 11.23 7.55
CA VAL A 140 35.92 12.55 7.15
C VAL A 140 35.70 12.83 5.66
N ASP A 141 35.89 11.83 4.80
CA ASP A 141 35.93 12.00 3.35
C ASP A 141 34.66 11.46 2.66
N TYR A 142 33.83 10.73 3.40
CA TYR A 142 32.65 10.06 2.86
C TYR A 142 31.36 10.44 3.61
N TYR A 143 30.27 10.55 2.86
CA TYR A 143 28.89 10.62 3.36
C TYR A 143 28.04 9.71 2.48
N PRO A 144 27.22 8.80 3.04
CA PRO A 144 26.37 7.92 2.24
C PRO A 144 25.34 8.71 1.46
N ASP A 145 25.05 8.30 0.23
CA ASP A 145 24.01 8.97 -0.54
C ASP A 145 22.64 8.78 0.11
N ARG A 146 21.75 9.75 -0.08
CA ARG A 146 20.42 9.74 0.56
C ARG A 146 19.59 8.52 0.17
N THR A 147 19.77 8.02 -1.06
CA THR A 147 19.05 6.85 -1.55
C THR A 147 19.54 5.62 -0.78
N TYR A 148 20.84 5.46 -0.58
CA TYR A 148 21.42 4.40 0.23
C TYR A 148 20.93 4.48 1.68
N ILE A 149 20.98 5.67 2.30
CA ILE A 149 20.50 5.88 3.67
C ILE A 149 19.04 5.42 3.77
N PHE A 150 18.17 5.89 2.87
CA PHE A 150 16.78 5.47 2.83
C PHE A 150 16.61 3.96 2.65
N THR A 151 17.25 3.39 1.63
CA THR A 151 17.17 1.96 1.28
C THR A 151 17.65 1.08 2.42
N PHE A 152 18.81 1.38 2.99
CA PHE A 152 19.39 0.59 4.07
C PHE A 152 18.60 0.73 5.36
N LEU A 153 18.24 1.95 5.77
CA LEU A 153 17.37 2.12 6.95
C LEU A 153 16.04 1.39 6.76
N LEU A 154 15.39 1.51 5.60
CA LEU A 154 14.14 0.80 5.26
C LEU A 154 14.28 -0.73 5.40
N SER A 155 15.24 -1.30 4.68
CA SER A 155 15.44 -2.75 4.54
C SER A 155 16.13 -3.41 5.73
N SER A 156 16.92 -2.68 6.53
CA SER A 156 17.58 -3.19 7.74
C SER A 156 16.60 -3.84 8.73
N ARG A 157 15.33 -3.41 8.71
CA ARG A 157 14.24 -3.93 9.56
C ARG A 157 13.91 -5.40 9.31
N LEU A 158 14.34 -5.95 8.18
CA LEU A 158 14.24 -7.37 7.82
C LEU A 158 15.36 -8.22 8.44
N PHE A 159 16.39 -7.58 8.99
CA PHE A 159 17.60 -8.24 9.47
C PHE A 159 17.89 -7.97 10.94
N MET A 160 17.50 -6.80 11.44
CA MET A 160 17.76 -6.37 12.81
C MET A 160 16.76 -5.32 13.29
N HIS A 161 16.74 -5.05 14.59
CA HIS A 161 15.91 -3.97 15.12
C HIS A 161 16.56 -2.59 14.93
N PRO A 162 15.76 -1.51 14.69
CA PRO A 162 16.31 -0.16 14.55
C PRO A 162 17.18 0.30 15.74
N TYR A 163 16.82 -0.06 16.97
CA TYR A 163 17.62 0.28 18.16
C TYR A 163 18.97 -0.43 18.19
N GLU A 164 19.07 -1.65 17.62
CA GLU A 164 20.33 -2.40 17.51
C GLU A 164 21.21 -1.78 16.44
N LEU A 165 20.61 -1.35 15.32
CA LEU A 165 21.32 -0.62 14.28
C LEU A 165 21.88 0.69 14.82
N MET A 166 21.05 1.47 15.53
CA MET A 166 21.49 2.70 16.17
C MET A 166 22.62 2.44 17.18
N ALA A 167 22.55 1.37 17.98
CA ALA A 167 23.63 1.01 18.91
C ALA A 167 24.95 0.72 18.17
N LYS A 168 24.90 0.00 17.03
CA LYS A 168 26.08 -0.24 16.19
C LYS A 168 26.61 1.06 15.56
N VAL A 169 25.72 1.95 15.10
CA VAL A 169 26.11 3.28 14.60
C VAL A 169 26.79 4.09 15.71
N CYS A 170 26.25 4.10 16.92
CA CYS A 170 26.87 4.75 18.08
C CYS A 170 28.25 4.18 18.38
N HIS A 171 28.40 2.86 18.34
CA HIS A 171 29.69 2.18 18.57
C HIS A 171 30.73 2.60 17.53
N LEU A 172 30.39 2.53 16.23
CA LEU A 172 31.29 2.94 15.14
C LEU A 172 31.66 4.42 15.22
N CYS A 173 30.73 5.30 15.63
CA CYS A 173 31.03 6.71 15.87
C CYS A 173 32.08 6.90 16.99
N VAL A 174 32.04 6.08 18.04
CA VAL A 174 33.03 6.12 19.15
C VAL A 174 34.37 5.50 18.71
N GLU A 175 34.34 4.45 17.92
CA GLU A 175 35.55 3.80 17.40
C GLU A 175 36.33 4.74 16.45
N HIS A 176 35.62 5.44 15.56
CA HIS A 176 36.21 6.49 14.72
C HIS A 176 36.80 7.66 15.53
N GLN A 177 36.32 7.90 16.76
CA GLN A 177 36.93 8.88 17.67
C GLN A 177 38.25 8.35 18.24
N ARG A 178 38.29 7.07 18.63
CA ARG A 178 39.47 6.44 19.26
C ARG A 178 40.62 6.22 18.30
N LEU A 179 40.39 5.93 17.03
CA LEU A 179 41.47 5.68 16.06
C LEU A 179 42.21 6.96 15.60
N SER A 180 41.88 8.13 16.17
CA SER A 180 42.42 9.45 15.85
C SER A 180 43.52 9.92 16.83
N GLU A 181 44.21 9.01 17.55
CA GLU A 181 45.12 9.30 18.70
C GLU A 181 46.42 10.10 18.39
N GLY A 182 46.45 10.96 17.36
CA GLY A 182 47.56 11.88 17.09
C GLY A 182 47.10 13.33 16.93
N ASP A 183 47.28 14.15 17.98
CA ASP A 183 47.24 15.63 18.11
C ASP A 183 46.27 16.47 17.21
N SER A 184 45.23 15.86 16.64
CA SER A 184 44.23 16.47 15.74
C SER A 184 42.79 16.03 16.06
N GLU A 185 42.58 15.31 17.17
CA GLU A 185 41.27 14.75 17.61
C GLU A 185 40.14 15.79 17.59
N LYS A 186 40.40 17.01 18.08
CA LYS A 186 39.40 18.10 18.09
C LYS A 186 39.03 18.56 16.68
N ASN A 187 39.97 18.52 15.72
CA ASN A 187 39.71 18.95 14.35
C ASN A 187 38.99 17.88 13.53
N GLN A 188 39.30 16.59 13.74
CA GLN A 188 38.65 15.50 13.02
C GLN A 188 37.20 15.30 13.50
N MET A 189 36.96 15.38 14.81
CA MET A 189 35.61 15.31 15.39
C MET A 189 34.72 16.44 14.89
N ARG A 190 35.25 17.66 14.75
CA ARG A 190 34.54 18.81 14.16
C ARG A 190 34.12 18.56 12.70
N LYS A 191 34.85 17.73 11.94
CA LYS A 191 34.53 17.40 10.55
C LYS A 191 33.49 16.29 10.42
N ILE A 192 33.48 15.31 11.35
CA ILE A 192 32.57 14.15 11.29
C ILE A 192 31.22 14.46 11.97
N ALA A 193 31.21 15.20 13.07
CA ALA A 193 29.98 15.49 13.82
C ALA A 193 28.83 16.10 12.97
N PRO A 194 29.06 17.06 12.06
CA PRO A 194 28.00 17.58 11.18
C PRO A 194 27.37 16.50 10.31
N LYS A 195 28.18 15.56 9.81
CA LYS A 195 27.72 14.44 8.97
C LYS A 195 26.91 13.43 9.79
N ILE A 196 27.34 13.10 10.99
CA ILE A 196 26.54 12.26 11.90
C ILE A 196 25.21 12.94 12.22
N LEU A 197 25.22 14.26 12.46
CA LEU A 197 24.00 15.01 12.76
C LEU A 197 23.04 14.97 11.58
N GLN A 198 23.56 15.09 10.36
CA GLN A 198 22.79 14.98 9.14
C GLN A 198 22.15 13.58 9.01
N LEU A 199 22.91 12.51 9.23
CA LEU A 199 22.37 11.14 9.21
C LEU A 199 21.26 10.95 10.25
N LEU A 200 21.45 11.43 11.49
CA LEU A 200 20.44 11.36 12.55
C LEU A 200 19.20 12.20 12.20
N THR A 201 19.38 13.36 11.57
CA THR A 201 18.28 14.20 11.11
C THR A 201 17.48 13.47 10.03
N GLU A 202 18.15 12.90 9.04
CA GLU A 202 17.50 12.12 7.96
C GLU A 202 16.75 10.91 8.54
N TRP A 203 17.32 10.19 9.52
CA TRP A 203 16.66 9.06 10.18
C TRP A 203 15.42 9.52 10.99
N THR A 204 15.57 10.55 11.83
CA THR A 204 14.47 11.08 12.67
C THR A 204 13.34 11.69 11.84
N GLU A 205 13.65 12.24 10.66
CA GLU A 205 12.64 12.78 9.77
C GLU A 205 11.90 11.73 8.96
N THR A 206 12.61 10.69 8.50
CA THR A 206 12.09 9.65 7.61
C THR A 206 11.36 8.54 8.37
N PHE A 207 11.89 8.12 9.53
CA PHE A 207 11.37 7.02 10.32
C PHE A 207 11.12 7.43 11.79
N PRO A 208 10.27 8.44 12.04
CA PRO A 208 10.03 8.95 13.39
C PRO A 208 9.50 7.87 14.36
N TYR A 209 8.75 6.88 13.86
CA TYR A 209 8.19 5.80 14.68
C TYR A 209 9.24 4.92 15.37
N ASP A 210 10.46 4.78 14.81
CA ASP A 210 11.55 4.03 15.43
C ASP A 210 11.89 4.60 16.83
N PHE A 211 11.71 5.91 17.00
CA PHE A 211 12.05 6.64 18.22
C PHE A 211 10.94 6.61 19.28
N ARG A 212 9.87 5.83 19.07
CA ARG A 212 8.96 5.42 20.16
C ARG A 212 9.56 4.32 21.03
N ASP A 213 10.57 3.61 20.54
CA ASP A 213 11.31 2.64 21.35
C ASP A 213 12.25 3.39 22.31
N GLU A 214 12.15 3.11 23.60
CA GLU A 214 12.96 3.74 24.64
C GLU A 214 14.46 3.49 24.45
N ARG A 215 14.87 2.33 23.94
CA ARG A 215 16.28 2.02 23.65
C ARG A 215 16.80 2.87 22.51
N MET A 216 15.99 3.04 21.45
CA MET A 216 16.31 3.90 20.31
C MET A 216 16.47 5.36 20.76
N MET A 217 15.52 5.85 21.55
CA MET A 217 15.55 7.21 22.08
C MET A 217 16.73 7.46 23.02
N ARG A 218 17.11 6.47 23.85
CA ARG A 218 18.32 6.56 24.70
C ARG A 218 19.58 6.68 23.85
N ASN A 219 19.77 5.80 22.87
CA ASN A 219 20.96 5.85 22.00
C ASN A 219 21.06 7.18 21.25
N LEU A 220 19.93 7.73 20.76
CA LEU A 220 19.89 9.05 20.14
C LEU A 220 20.34 10.14 21.12
N LYS A 221 19.80 10.15 22.34
CA LYS A 221 20.14 11.16 23.37
C LYS A 221 21.62 11.10 23.76
N ASP A 222 22.17 9.90 23.90
CA ASP A 222 23.58 9.72 24.23
C ASP A 222 24.51 10.25 23.14
N LEU A 223 24.18 9.98 21.87
CA LEU A 223 24.95 10.48 20.73
C LEU A 223 24.80 12.00 20.57
N ALA A 224 23.57 12.51 20.70
CA ALA A 224 23.26 13.93 20.68
C ALA A 224 24.01 14.71 21.78
N HIS A 225 24.08 14.16 23.00
CA HIS A 225 24.80 14.78 24.11
C HIS A 225 26.31 14.87 23.84
N ARG A 226 26.92 13.80 23.31
CA ARG A 226 28.34 13.79 22.93
C ARG A 226 28.65 14.86 21.88
N MET A 227 27.78 15.03 20.90
CA MET A 227 27.96 16.01 19.82
C MET A 227 27.75 17.46 20.27
N ALA A 228 26.90 17.68 21.29
CA ALA A 228 26.63 19.00 21.86
C ALA A 228 27.74 19.51 22.81
N SER A 229 28.73 18.67 23.13
CA SER A 229 29.79 18.97 24.13
C SER A 229 30.89 19.93 23.64
N GLY A 230 30.76 20.52 22.46
CA GLY A 230 31.73 21.46 21.88
C GLY A 230 31.15 22.83 21.53
N GLU A 231 30.69 22.97 20.28
CA GLU A 231 30.32 24.25 19.66
C GLU A 231 28.83 24.61 19.85
N GLU A 232 28.54 25.90 20.11
CA GLU A 232 27.19 26.42 20.32
C GLU A 232 26.23 26.11 19.16
N THR A 233 26.74 26.18 17.93
CA THR A 233 25.98 25.91 16.71
C THR A 233 25.48 24.46 16.66
N TYR A 234 26.33 23.48 16.98
CA TYR A 234 25.91 22.07 17.00
C TYR A 234 24.90 21.79 18.11
N ARG A 235 25.06 22.42 19.27
CA ARG A 235 24.07 22.31 20.34
C ARG A 235 22.69 22.78 19.89
N LYS A 236 22.61 23.91 19.18
CA LYS A 236 21.35 24.42 18.60
C LYS A 236 20.77 23.45 17.57
N ASN A 237 21.59 22.92 16.65
CA ASN A 237 21.11 22.00 15.62
C ASN A 237 20.61 20.67 16.22
N VAL A 238 21.32 20.13 17.22
CA VAL A 238 20.91 18.93 17.97
C VAL A 238 19.59 19.18 18.70
N GLN A 239 19.46 20.32 19.40
CA GLN A 239 18.21 20.71 20.07
C GLN A 239 17.06 20.85 19.06
N GLN A 240 17.30 21.44 17.89
CA GLN A 240 16.31 21.57 16.83
C GLN A 240 15.86 20.21 16.30
N MET A 241 16.80 19.31 15.99
CA MET A 241 16.49 17.94 15.55
C MET A 241 15.63 17.20 16.58
N MET A 242 16.03 17.24 17.86
CA MET A 242 15.26 16.63 18.96
C MET A 242 13.86 17.24 19.09
N GLN A 243 13.75 18.57 18.99
CA GLN A 243 12.48 19.26 19.08
C GLN A 243 11.55 18.94 17.90
N CYS A 244 12.10 18.83 16.68
CA CYS A 244 11.38 18.39 15.48
C CYS A 244 10.86 16.95 15.64
N LEU A 245 11.70 16.04 16.12
CA LEU A 245 11.31 14.65 16.38
C LEU A 245 10.16 14.56 17.39
N ILE A 246 10.27 15.25 18.53
CA ILE A 246 9.22 15.24 19.57
C ILE A 246 7.91 15.80 19.02
N ARG A 247 7.96 16.87 18.22
CA ARG A 247 6.75 17.43 17.57
C ARG A 247 6.13 16.44 16.59
N LYS A 248 6.94 15.77 15.76
CA LYS A 248 6.46 14.71 14.85
C LYS A 248 5.80 13.58 15.63
N LEU A 249 6.47 13.04 16.64
CA LEU A 249 5.92 11.97 17.49
C LEU A 249 4.59 12.36 18.15
N ALA A 250 4.49 13.58 18.68
CA ALA A 250 3.26 14.10 19.25
C ALA A 250 2.13 14.20 18.21
N ALA A 251 2.42 14.70 17.00
CA ALA A 251 1.46 14.78 15.92
C ALA A 251 0.96 13.38 15.48
N LEU A 252 1.84 12.39 15.40
CA LEU A 252 1.47 10.99 15.11
C LEU A 252 0.55 10.42 16.19
N SER A 253 0.87 10.65 17.47
CA SER A 253 0.05 10.17 18.59
C SER A 253 -1.33 10.83 18.63
N GLN A 254 -1.41 12.14 18.38
CA GLN A 254 -2.68 12.87 18.30
C GLN A 254 -3.55 12.35 17.16
N TYR A 255 -2.96 12.06 16.00
CA TYR A 255 -3.68 11.53 14.86
C TYR A 255 -4.26 10.13 15.12
N GLU A 256 -3.50 9.25 15.77
CA GLU A 256 -4.01 7.93 16.21
C GLU A 256 -5.21 8.06 17.16
N GLU A 257 -5.18 9.04 18.07
CA GLU A 257 -6.30 9.32 18.99
C GLU A 257 -7.54 9.84 18.23
N VAL A 258 -7.34 10.71 17.22
CA VAL A 258 -8.43 11.19 16.36
C VAL A 258 -9.08 10.05 15.59
N LEU A 259 -8.28 9.14 15.01
CA LEU A 259 -8.80 7.95 14.33
C LEU A 259 -9.61 7.05 15.26
N ALA A 260 -9.13 6.82 16.49
CA ALA A 260 -9.84 6.03 17.49
C ALA A 260 -11.20 6.66 17.87
N LYS A 261 -11.22 7.98 18.11
CA LYS A 261 -12.46 8.74 18.39
C LYS A 261 -13.45 8.71 17.23
N LEU A 262 -12.95 8.73 15.99
CA LEU A 262 -13.82 8.64 14.83
C LEU A 262 -14.48 7.26 14.72
N SER A 263 -13.69 6.21 14.95
CA SER A 263 -14.19 4.82 14.96
C SER A 263 -15.24 4.60 16.04
N SER A 264 -15.04 5.13 17.26
CA SER A 264 -16.03 5.06 18.33
C SER A 264 -17.31 5.84 17.97
N THR A 265 -17.18 7.06 17.43
CA THR A 265 -18.33 7.88 17.01
C THR A 265 -19.17 7.20 15.92
N ALA A 266 -18.53 6.55 14.96
CA ALA A 266 -19.23 5.79 13.92
C ALA A 266 -19.99 4.59 14.50
N THR A 267 -19.40 3.91 15.49
CA THR A 267 -20.03 2.80 16.22
C THR A 267 -21.24 3.27 17.03
N ASP A 268 -21.12 4.38 17.75
CA ASP A 268 -22.22 4.96 18.53
C ASP A 268 -23.39 5.41 17.64
N ARG A 269 -23.11 6.00 16.47
CA ARG A 269 -24.19 6.35 15.53
C ARG A 269 -24.89 5.11 14.95
N LEU A 270 -24.16 4.01 14.77
CA LEU A 270 -24.74 2.75 14.34
C LEU A 270 -25.65 2.12 15.40
N THR A 271 -25.30 2.21 16.70
CA THR A 271 -26.17 1.74 17.80
C THR A 271 -27.43 2.59 17.93
N VAL A 272 -27.33 3.91 17.73
CA VAL A 272 -28.50 4.81 17.71
C VAL A 272 -29.46 4.47 16.56
N LEU A 273 -28.96 4.18 15.36
CA LEU A 273 -29.80 3.76 14.23
C LEU A 273 -30.60 2.47 14.53
N LYS A 274 -29.99 1.51 15.23
CA LYS A 274 -30.67 0.27 15.62
C LYS A 274 -31.81 0.51 16.63
N THR A 275 -31.73 1.58 17.43
CA THR A 275 -32.70 1.86 18.50
C THR A 275 -33.78 2.88 18.10
N LYS A 276 -33.53 3.77 17.12
CA LYS A 276 -34.51 4.74 16.60
C LYS A 276 -34.46 4.82 15.05
N PRO A 277 -35.27 4.04 14.32
CA PRO A 277 -35.15 3.92 12.86
C PRO A 277 -35.66 5.11 12.01
N GLN A 278 -36.17 6.21 12.59
CA GLN A 278 -37.13 7.08 11.88
C GLN A 278 -36.85 8.59 11.76
N SER A 279 -35.71 9.15 12.19
CA SER A 279 -35.44 10.57 11.92
C SER A 279 -34.44 10.75 10.78
N ILE A 280 -34.97 10.82 9.55
CA ILE A 280 -34.38 11.40 8.33
C ILE A 280 -32.85 11.37 8.31
N GLN A 281 -32.28 10.23 7.89
CA GLN A 281 -30.89 10.20 7.46
C GLN A 281 -30.81 11.04 6.18
N ARG A 282 -30.29 12.27 6.31
CA ARG A 282 -29.99 13.13 5.16
C ARG A 282 -29.03 12.37 4.26
N ASP A 283 -29.41 12.14 3.01
CA ASP A 283 -28.54 11.49 2.03
C ASP A 283 -27.38 12.41 1.63
N ILE A 284 -26.33 11.83 1.05
CA ILE A 284 -25.13 12.59 0.66
C ILE A 284 -25.44 13.76 -0.29
N MET A 285 -26.43 13.62 -1.19
CA MET A 285 -26.79 14.67 -2.15
C MET A 285 -27.44 15.89 -1.48
N THR A 286 -28.05 15.70 -0.30
CA THR A 286 -28.57 16.83 0.50
C THR A 286 -27.47 17.58 1.27
N VAL A 287 -26.37 16.90 1.58
CA VAL A 287 -25.22 17.49 2.30
C VAL A 287 -24.25 18.13 1.31
N CYS A 288 -24.01 17.47 0.18
CA CYS A 288 -23.18 17.91 -0.92
C CYS A 288 -23.88 17.58 -2.24
N SER A 289 -24.49 18.57 -2.88
CA SER A 289 -25.17 18.37 -4.17
C SER A 289 -24.22 18.36 -5.36
N ASP A 290 -23.00 18.90 -5.18
CA ASP A 290 -22.01 19.02 -6.24
C ASP A 290 -21.00 17.84 -6.20
N PRO A 291 -20.98 16.97 -7.23
CA PRO A 291 -20.11 15.80 -7.24
C PRO A 291 -18.61 16.17 -7.27
N TYR A 292 -18.27 17.35 -7.84
CA TYR A 292 -16.89 17.83 -7.89
C TYR A 292 -16.39 18.18 -6.49
N THR A 293 -17.18 18.93 -5.73
CA THR A 293 -16.90 19.24 -4.33
C THR A 293 -16.74 17.96 -3.50
N LEU A 294 -17.60 16.95 -3.69
CA LEU A 294 -17.46 15.69 -2.97
C LEU A 294 -16.14 14.96 -3.28
N ALA A 295 -15.74 14.90 -4.56
CA ALA A 295 -14.46 14.30 -4.95
C ALA A 295 -13.26 15.04 -4.31
N GLN A 296 -13.32 16.37 -4.20
CA GLN A 296 -12.31 17.16 -3.51
C GLN A 296 -12.25 16.84 -2.01
N GLN A 297 -13.39 16.67 -1.35
CA GLN A 297 -13.43 16.29 0.07
C GLN A 297 -12.93 14.85 0.30
N LEU A 298 -13.21 13.92 -0.61
CA LEU A 298 -12.61 12.59 -0.59
C LEU A 298 -11.08 12.68 -0.71
N THR A 299 -10.56 13.50 -1.63
CA THR A 299 -9.12 13.74 -1.78
C THR A 299 -8.48 14.33 -0.53
N HIS A 300 -9.17 15.22 0.22
CA HIS A 300 -8.70 15.67 1.53
C HIS A 300 -8.47 14.51 2.50
N ILE A 301 -9.45 13.61 2.63
CA ILE A 301 -9.37 12.46 3.54
C ILE A 301 -8.24 11.51 3.10
N GLU A 302 -8.12 11.26 1.80
CA GLU A 302 -7.09 10.38 1.26
C GLU A 302 -5.68 10.94 1.54
N LEU A 303 -5.41 12.20 1.19
CA LEU A 303 -4.10 12.84 1.42
C LEU A 303 -3.76 12.95 2.90
N GLU A 304 -4.73 13.28 3.75
CA GLU A 304 -4.54 13.29 5.21
C GLU A 304 -4.10 11.91 5.69
N ARG A 305 -4.84 10.84 5.35
CA ARG A 305 -4.51 9.48 5.81
C ARG A 305 -3.18 8.98 5.27
N LEU A 306 -2.90 9.23 3.98
CA LEU A 306 -1.64 8.85 3.34
C LEU A 306 -0.43 9.48 4.03
N ASN A 307 -0.50 10.75 4.41
CA ASN A 307 0.61 11.49 5.00
C ASN A 307 1.15 10.82 6.27
N TYR A 308 0.28 10.16 7.03
CA TYR A 308 0.63 9.44 8.27
C TYR A 308 1.19 8.03 8.06
N ILE A 309 1.10 7.45 6.85
CA ILE A 309 1.67 6.12 6.58
C ILE A 309 3.20 6.23 6.54
N GLY A 310 3.86 5.51 7.45
CA GLY A 310 5.32 5.41 7.50
C GLY A 310 5.88 4.48 6.42
N PRO A 311 7.06 4.77 5.83
CA PRO A 311 7.70 3.86 4.87
C PRO A 311 7.99 2.48 5.48
N GLU A 312 8.28 2.42 6.78
CA GLU A 312 8.48 1.18 7.53
C GLU A 312 7.23 0.30 7.62
N GLU A 313 6.02 0.87 7.52
CA GLU A 313 4.77 0.09 7.56
C GLU A 313 4.66 -0.85 6.36
N PHE A 314 5.22 -0.47 5.20
CA PHE A 314 5.28 -1.34 4.03
C PHE A 314 6.12 -2.58 4.32
N VAL A 315 7.34 -2.42 4.83
CA VAL A 315 8.22 -3.55 5.15
C VAL A 315 7.62 -4.42 6.25
N GLN A 316 7.07 -3.80 7.31
CA GLN A 316 6.43 -4.50 8.43
C GLN A 316 5.22 -5.33 8.00
N ALA A 317 4.45 -4.86 7.01
CA ALA A 317 3.31 -5.61 6.47
C ALA A 317 3.70 -6.95 5.83
N PHE A 318 4.97 -7.16 5.48
CA PHE A 318 5.45 -8.36 4.79
C PHE A 318 6.39 -9.23 5.61
N VAL A 319 6.69 -8.85 6.87
CA VAL A 319 7.55 -9.67 7.74
C VAL A 319 6.79 -10.94 8.11
N GLN A 320 7.06 -12.03 7.40
CA GLN A 320 6.55 -13.36 7.73
C GLN A 320 7.30 -13.91 8.96
N LYS A 321 6.60 -14.72 9.77
CA LYS A 321 7.24 -15.60 10.76
C LYS A 321 8.02 -16.66 10.00
N ASP A 322 9.33 -16.73 10.17
CA ASP A 322 10.10 -17.89 9.74
C ASP A 322 9.59 -19.13 10.52
N PRO A 323 9.10 -20.18 9.84
CA PRO A 323 8.64 -21.41 10.50
C PRO A 323 9.77 -22.19 11.20
N LEU A 324 11.04 -21.90 10.89
CA LEU A 324 12.22 -22.57 11.45
C LEU A 324 12.83 -21.83 12.65
N ASP A 325 12.37 -20.61 12.95
CA ASP A 325 12.72 -19.90 14.19
C ASP A 325 11.92 -20.52 15.35
N ASN A 326 12.55 -21.50 15.99
CA ASN A 326 12.05 -22.16 17.22
C ASN A 326 12.13 -21.22 18.44
N ASP A 327 12.68 -20.02 18.27
CA ASP A 327 12.73 -19.00 19.30
C ASP A 327 11.46 -18.16 19.27
N LYS A 328 10.70 -18.19 20.36
CA LYS A 328 9.44 -17.44 20.55
C LYS A 328 9.65 -15.91 20.59
N THR A 329 10.80 -15.41 20.17
CA THR A 329 11.26 -14.03 20.37
C THR A 329 11.97 -13.50 19.14
N CYS A 330 11.28 -13.50 18.00
CA CYS A 330 11.58 -12.53 16.95
C CYS A 330 10.26 -12.08 16.31
N TYR A 331 9.95 -10.79 16.45
CA TYR A 331 8.93 -10.06 15.66
C TYR A 331 7.43 -10.19 15.99
N SER A 332 7.00 -10.72 17.14
CA SER A 332 5.56 -10.83 17.46
C SER A 332 4.86 -9.53 17.89
N GLU A 333 5.59 -8.50 18.34
CA GLU A 333 5.02 -7.22 18.79
C GLU A 333 4.80 -6.18 17.67
N ARG A 334 5.24 -6.45 16.43
CA ARG A 334 5.22 -5.50 15.30
C ARG A 334 3.88 -5.43 14.52
N LYS A 335 2.74 -5.80 15.12
CA LYS A 335 1.41 -5.48 14.56
C LYS A 335 1.00 -4.03 14.88
N LYS A 336 1.75 -3.06 14.36
CA LYS A 336 1.32 -1.65 14.36
C LYS A 336 1.44 -1.02 12.98
N THR A 337 1.00 -1.74 11.95
CA THR A 337 0.60 -1.16 10.65
C THR A 337 -0.70 -0.36 10.77
N ARG A 338 -0.83 0.46 11.82
CA ARG A 338 -2.10 1.08 12.23
C ARG A 338 -2.61 2.06 11.19
N ASN A 339 -1.73 2.85 10.57
CA ASN A 339 -2.15 3.83 9.57
C ASN A 339 -2.49 3.13 8.26
N LEU A 340 -1.68 2.13 7.89
CA LEU A 340 -1.92 1.31 6.71
C LEU A 340 -3.27 0.56 6.81
N GLU A 341 -3.54 -0.08 7.95
CA GLU A 341 -4.83 -0.72 8.25
C GLU A 341 -5.99 0.28 8.22
N ALA A 342 -5.85 1.43 8.90
CA ALA A 342 -6.86 2.49 8.90
C ALA A 342 -7.14 3.05 7.51
N TYR A 343 -6.16 3.04 6.60
CA TYR A 343 -6.33 3.46 5.22
C TYR A 343 -7.08 2.41 4.38
N VAL A 344 -6.82 1.13 4.61
CA VAL A 344 -7.60 0.03 4.02
C VAL A 344 -9.04 0.02 4.55
N GLU A 345 -9.24 0.26 5.83
CA GLU A 345 -10.57 0.43 6.43
C GLU A 345 -11.33 1.60 5.81
N TRP A 346 -10.66 2.72 5.54
CA TRP A 346 -11.27 3.85 4.84
C TRP A 346 -11.76 3.48 3.44
N PHE A 347 -10.94 2.77 2.65
CA PHE A 347 -11.34 2.28 1.33
C PHE A 347 -12.62 1.42 1.40
N ASN A 348 -12.65 0.48 2.35
CA ASN A 348 -13.80 -0.40 2.57
C ASN A 348 -15.02 0.42 2.98
N ARG A 349 -14.86 1.31 3.97
CA ARG A 349 -15.93 2.19 4.45
C ARG A 349 -16.53 3.02 3.31
N LEU A 350 -15.71 3.63 2.46
CA LEU A 350 -16.19 4.40 1.31
C LEU A 350 -16.97 3.53 0.33
N SER A 351 -16.48 2.32 0.04
CA SER A 351 -17.16 1.36 -0.85
C SER A 351 -18.55 0.99 -0.29
N TYR A 352 -18.63 0.67 0.99
CA TYR A 352 -19.90 0.33 1.64
C TYR A 352 -20.80 1.56 1.83
N LEU A 353 -20.26 2.76 2.01
CA LEU A 353 -21.03 4.01 2.07
C LEU A 353 -21.76 4.25 0.75
N VAL A 354 -21.05 4.14 -0.38
CA VAL A 354 -21.65 4.24 -1.72
C VAL A 354 -22.79 3.24 -1.89
N ALA A 355 -22.55 1.97 -1.52
CA ALA A 355 -23.59 0.95 -1.57
C ALA A 355 -24.78 1.26 -0.64
N THR A 356 -24.51 1.81 0.56
CA THR A 356 -25.53 2.20 1.53
C THR A 356 -26.44 3.28 0.94
N GLU A 357 -25.86 4.40 0.47
CA GLU A 357 -26.60 5.52 -0.13
C GLU A 357 -27.49 5.07 -1.31
N ILE A 358 -27.01 4.13 -2.13
CA ILE A 358 -27.77 3.61 -3.28
C ILE A 358 -28.89 2.65 -2.83
N CYS A 359 -28.61 1.76 -1.87
CA CYS A 359 -29.55 0.74 -1.41
C CYS A 359 -30.64 1.27 -0.46
N MET A 360 -30.49 2.49 0.08
CA MET A 360 -31.49 3.10 0.93
C MET A 360 -32.90 2.98 0.31
N PRO A 361 -33.93 2.55 1.08
CA PRO A 361 -35.26 2.27 0.57
C PRO A 361 -36.03 3.57 0.25
N VAL A 362 -35.67 4.16 -0.89
CA VAL A 362 -36.27 5.39 -1.43
C VAL A 362 -36.84 5.13 -2.82
N LYS A 363 -37.52 6.12 -3.40
CA LYS A 363 -38.09 5.99 -4.76
C LYS A 363 -36.99 5.64 -5.78
N LYS A 364 -37.27 4.68 -6.66
CA LYS A 364 -36.38 4.23 -7.75
C LYS A 364 -35.70 5.37 -8.55
N LYS A 365 -36.45 6.45 -8.85
CA LYS A 365 -35.91 7.63 -9.56
C LYS A 365 -34.79 8.31 -8.77
N HIS A 366 -34.90 8.36 -7.44
CA HIS A 366 -33.86 8.92 -6.58
C HIS A 366 -32.62 8.02 -6.56
N ARG A 367 -32.77 6.70 -6.40
CA ARG A 367 -31.64 5.75 -6.46
C ARG A 367 -30.86 5.85 -7.78
N ALA A 368 -31.56 5.97 -8.92
CA ALA A 368 -30.90 6.15 -10.21
C ALA A 368 -30.06 7.45 -10.25
N ARG A 369 -30.56 8.56 -9.70
CA ARG A 369 -29.78 9.80 -9.57
C ARG A 369 -28.59 9.66 -8.63
N MET A 370 -28.73 8.89 -7.54
CA MET A 370 -27.63 8.62 -6.61
C MET A 370 -26.49 7.87 -7.31
N ILE A 371 -26.82 6.89 -8.16
CA ILE A 371 -25.84 6.19 -8.99
C ILE A 371 -25.16 7.17 -9.97
N GLU A 372 -25.94 7.97 -10.71
CA GLU A 372 -25.39 8.97 -11.64
C GLU A 372 -24.49 10.00 -10.93
N TYR A 373 -24.88 10.42 -9.74
CA TYR A 373 -24.10 11.31 -8.88
C TYR A 373 -22.74 10.68 -8.54
N PHE A 374 -22.70 9.43 -8.04
CA PHE A 374 -21.45 8.75 -7.74
C PHE A 374 -20.60 8.45 -8.98
N ILE A 375 -21.20 8.25 -10.15
CA ILE A 375 -20.45 8.14 -11.42
C ILE A 375 -19.72 9.45 -11.71
N ASP A 376 -20.36 10.60 -11.51
CA ASP A 376 -19.71 11.90 -11.72
C ASP A 376 -18.64 12.19 -10.65
N VAL A 377 -18.84 11.78 -9.39
CA VAL A 377 -17.81 11.85 -8.33
C VAL A 377 -16.60 10.98 -8.70
N ALA A 378 -16.82 9.74 -9.14
CA ALA A 378 -15.77 8.82 -9.55
C ALA A 378 -14.97 9.37 -10.73
N ARG A 379 -15.65 9.93 -11.73
CA ARG A 379 -15.00 10.61 -12.85
C ARG A 379 -14.12 11.77 -12.39
N GLU A 380 -14.58 12.57 -11.43
CA GLU A 380 -13.75 13.65 -10.92
C GLU A 380 -12.57 13.15 -10.09
N CYS A 381 -12.74 12.05 -9.34
CA CYS A 381 -11.62 11.37 -8.69
C CYS A 381 -10.55 10.94 -9.72
N PHE A 382 -10.95 10.38 -10.87
CA PHE A 382 -10.04 10.06 -11.97
C PHE A 382 -9.30 11.31 -12.47
N ASN A 383 -10.00 12.42 -12.72
CA ASN A 383 -9.42 13.67 -13.21
C ASN A 383 -8.40 14.28 -12.23
N ILE A 384 -8.68 14.21 -10.92
CA ILE A 384 -7.78 14.70 -9.87
C ILE A 384 -6.52 13.82 -9.76
N GLY A 385 -6.58 12.55 -10.17
CA GLY A 385 -5.54 11.55 -9.88
C GLY A 385 -5.79 10.78 -8.59
N ASN A 386 -7.04 10.80 -8.08
CA ASN A 386 -7.50 10.02 -6.93
C ASN A 386 -8.04 8.65 -7.36
N PHE A 387 -7.14 7.73 -7.68
CA PHE A 387 -7.49 6.40 -8.14
C PHE A 387 -8.01 5.49 -7.02
N ASN A 388 -7.62 5.74 -5.76
CA ASN A 388 -8.10 4.96 -4.62
C ASN A 388 -9.60 5.17 -4.37
N SER A 389 -10.06 6.41 -4.27
CA SER A 389 -11.48 6.73 -4.10
C SER A 389 -12.30 6.35 -5.33
N LEU A 390 -11.77 6.55 -6.55
CA LEU A 390 -12.39 6.04 -7.79
C LEU A 390 -12.67 4.55 -7.69
N MET A 391 -11.67 3.75 -7.31
CA MET A 391 -11.81 2.30 -7.21
C MET A 391 -12.78 1.89 -6.09
N ALA A 392 -12.79 2.61 -4.96
CA ALA A 392 -13.74 2.37 -3.87
C ALA A 392 -15.19 2.62 -4.32
N ILE A 393 -15.44 3.70 -5.06
CA ILE A 393 -16.76 4.04 -5.59
C ILE A 393 -17.24 2.99 -6.61
N ILE A 394 -16.39 2.58 -7.55
CA ILE A 394 -16.69 1.49 -8.49
C ILE A 394 -16.97 0.19 -7.72
N SER A 395 -16.16 -0.12 -6.71
CA SER A 395 -16.33 -1.32 -5.88
C SER A 395 -17.67 -1.32 -5.15
N GLY A 396 -18.10 -0.17 -4.62
CA GLY A 396 -19.42 0.01 -4.00
C GLY A 396 -20.58 -0.23 -4.96
N MET A 397 -20.51 0.34 -6.18
CA MET A 397 -21.53 0.14 -7.21
C MET A 397 -21.59 -1.31 -7.73
N ASN A 398 -20.46 -2.01 -7.72
CA ASN A 398 -20.35 -3.40 -8.15
C ASN A 398 -20.70 -4.43 -7.07
N MET A 399 -20.98 -4.01 -5.83
CA MET A 399 -21.48 -4.92 -4.81
C MET A 399 -22.80 -5.56 -5.26
N SER A 400 -22.96 -6.84 -4.96
CA SER A 400 -24.14 -7.63 -5.35
C SER A 400 -25.49 -6.99 -4.94
N PRO A 401 -25.67 -6.43 -3.72
CA PRO A 401 -26.89 -5.71 -3.35
C PRO A 401 -27.23 -4.52 -4.26
N VAL A 402 -26.23 -3.87 -4.88
CA VAL A 402 -26.41 -2.74 -5.79
C VAL A 402 -26.63 -3.24 -7.22
N SER A 403 -25.78 -4.15 -7.70
CA SER A 403 -25.81 -4.63 -9.09
C SER A 403 -27.06 -5.46 -9.43
N ARG A 404 -27.76 -5.99 -8.42
CA ARG A 404 -29.07 -6.67 -8.59
C ARG A 404 -30.25 -5.73 -8.83
N LEU A 405 -30.13 -4.42 -8.59
CA LEU A 405 -31.23 -3.45 -8.74
C LEU A 405 -31.54 -3.14 -10.22
N LYS A 406 -31.89 -4.16 -11.00
CA LYS A 406 -32.01 -4.07 -12.48
C LYS A 406 -32.97 -2.99 -12.93
N LYS A 407 -34.06 -2.76 -12.20
CA LYS A 407 -35.05 -1.74 -12.57
C LYS A 407 -34.51 -0.33 -12.33
N THR A 408 -33.63 -0.15 -11.33
CA THR A 408 -32.92 1.11 -11.07
C THR A 408 -31.87 1.34 -12.16
N TRP A 409 -31.02 0.35 -12.44
CA TRP A 409 -29.98 0.43 -13.48
C TRP A 409 -30.52 0.72 -14.87
N ALA A 410 -31.71 0.21 -15.21
CA ALA A 410 -32.39 0.53 -16.47
C ALA A 410 -32.72 2.04 -16.65
N LYS A 411 -32.64 2.85 -15.58
CA LYS A 411 -32.82 4.31 -15.63
C LYS A 411 -31.52 5.10 -15.61
N VAL A 412 -30.38 4.45 -15.43
CA VAL A 412 -29.06 5.08 -15.31
C VAL A 412 -28.40 5.14 -16.68
N LYS A 413 -27.77 6.26 -17.01
CA LYS A 413 -26.89 6.36 -18.19
C LYS A 413 -25.53 5.72 -17.88
N THR A 414 -25.34 4.45 -18.25
CA THR A 414 -24.14 3.67 -17.86
C THR A 414 -22.88 4.00 -18.63
N ALA A 415 -22.95 4.66 -19.79
CA ALA A 415 -21.79 4.86 -20.65
C ALA A 415 -20.55 5.47 -19.94
N LYS A 416 -20.77 6.44 -19.05
CA LYS A 416 -19.68 7.02 -18.22
C LYS A 416 -19.12 5.99 -17.23
N PHE A 417 -19.97 5.18 -16.62
CA PHE A 417 -19.58 4.13 -15.69
C PHE A 417 -18.78 3.03 -16.40
N ASP A 418 -19.24 2.57 -17.57
CA ASP A 418 -18.58 1.55 -18.38
C ASP A 418 -17.14 1.97 -18.75
N ILE A 419 -16.93 3.26 -19.04
CA ILE A 419 -15.58 3.83 -19.29
C ILE A 419 -14.71 3.76 -18.03
N LEU A 420 -15.24 4.15 -16.87
CA LEU A 420 -14.50 4.12 -15.61
C LEU A 420 -14.15 2.69 -15.18
N GLU A 421 -15.07 1.74 -15.37
CA GLU A 421 -14.79 0.31 -15.16
C GLU A 421 -13.68 -0.18 -16.08
N HIS A 422 -13.70 0.20 -17.36
CA HIS A 422 -12.63 -0.15 -18.30
C HIS A 422 -11.26 0.42 -17.89
N GLN A 423 -11.22 1.65 -17.35
CA GLN A 423 -9.97 2.23 -16.86
C GLN A 423 -9.40 1.48 -15.64
N MET A 424 -10.27 0.90 -14.81
CA MET A 424 -9.89 0.18 -13.58
C MET A 424 -9.91 -1.36 -13.74
N ASP A 425 -10.03 -1.85 -14.98
CA ASP A 425 -10.16 -3.27 -15.28
C ASP A 425 -8.92 -4.06 -14.84
N PRO A 426 -9.07 -5.22 -14.17
CA PRO A 426 -7.94 -6.00 -13.65
C PRO A 426 -7.19 -6.79 -14.74
N SER A 427 -7.68 -6.87 -15.98
CA SER A 427 -7.04 -7.63 -17.06
C SER A 427 -5.64 -7.11 -17.36
N SER A 428 -4.78 -8.00 -17.84
CA SER A 428 -3.38 -7.68 -18.14
C SER A 428 -2.66 -6.98 -16.98
N ASN A 429 -2.95 -7.43 -15.75
CA ASN A 429 -2.42 -6.85 -14.51
C ASN A 429 -2.71 -5.35 -14.37
N PHE A 430 -3.96 -4.94 -14.60
CA PHE A 430 -4.40 -3.55 -14.52
C PHE A 430 -3.72 -2.60 -15.53
N TYR A 431 -3.54 -3.04 -16.78
CA TYR A 431 -2.81 -2.28 -17.81
C TYR A 431 -3.30 -0.84 -17.99
N ASN A 432 -4.62 -0.65 -18.10
CA ASN A 432 -5.23 0.67 -18.31
C ASN A 432 -4.97 1.60 -17.12
N TYR A 433 -5.27 1.13 -15.91
CA TYR A 433 -4.99 1.86 -14.67
C TYR A 433 -3.51 2.23 -14.56
N ARG A 434 -2.59 1.30 -14.84
CA ARG A 434 -1.15 1.57 -14.78
C ARG A 434 -0.73 2.66 -15.77
N THR A 435 -1.35 2.68 -16.95
CA THR A 435 -1.13 3.73 -17.95
C THR A 435 -1.64 5.09 -17.45
N ALA A 436 -2.83 5.13 -16.85
CA ALA A 436 -3.38 6.34 -16.25
C ALA A 436 -2.53 6.83 -15.05
N LEU A 437 -2.05 5.92 -14.20
CA LEU A 437 -1.16 6.24 -13.08
C LEU A 437 0.16 6.85 -13.57
N ARG A 438 0.80 6.27 -14.61
CA ARG A 438 2.00 6.86 -15.22
C ARG A 438 1.74 8.28 -15.76
N GLY A 439 0.59 8.48 -16.42
CA GLY A 439 0.19 9.81 -16.88
C GLY A 439 0.02 10.81 -15.73
N ALA A 440 -0.56 10.39 -14.60
CA ALA A 440 -0.70 11.22 -13.41
C ALA A 440 0.65 11.52 -12.73
N ALA A 441 1.55 10.53 -12.63
CA ALA A 441 2.90 10.73 -12.12
C ALA A 441 3.68 11.73 -12.97
N GLN A 442 3.61 11.60 -14.30
CA GLN A 442 4.27 12.55 -15.21
C GLN A 442 3.69 13.97 -15.08
N ARG A 443 2.36 14.10 -14.99
CA ARG A 443 1.70 15.39 -14.72
C ARG A 443 2.17 16.02 -13.42
N SER A 444 2.40 15.22 -12.38
CA SER A 444 2.88 15.71 -11.08
C SER A 444 4.31 16.25 -11.17
N LEU A 445 5.19 15.59 -11.94
CA LEU A 445 6.57 16.03 -12.17
C LEU A 445 6.64 17.36 -12.92
N THR A 446 5.76 17.59 -13.90
CA THR A 446 5.72 18.81 -14.70
C THR A 446 4.64 19.79 -14.25
N ALA A 447 4.16 19.68 -13.00
CA ALA A 447 3.03 20.44 -12.50
C ALA A 447 3.30 21.95 -12.43
N HIS A 448 2.36 22.76 -12.90
CA HIS A 448 2.36 24.22 -12.75
C HIS A 448 1.42 24.69 -11.63
N SER A 449 0.63 23.77 -11.06
CA SER A 449 -0.26 24.02 -9.94
C SER A 449 -0.21 22.91 -8.89
N SER A 450 -0.58 23.21 -7.64
CA SER A 450 -0.65 22.22 -6.57
C SER A 450 -1.66 21.10 -6.86
N ARG A 451 -2.70 21.37 -7.64
CA ARG A 451 -3.70 20.37 -8.07
C ARG A 451 -3.08 19.30 -8.95
N GLU A 452 -2.20 19.68 -9.86
CA GLU A 452 -1.57 18.73 -10.81
C GLU A 452 -0.59 17.79 -10.13
N LYS A 453 -0.10 18.15 -8.94
CA LYS A 453 0.81 17.31 -8.13
C LYS A 453 0.15 16.08 -7.53
N ILE A 454 -1.18 16.06 -7.41
CA ILE A 454 -1.92 15.01 -6.71
C ILE A 454 -1.82 13.69 -7.49
N VAL A 455 -1.30 12.67 -6.81
CA VAL A 455 -1.30 11.28 -7.27
C VAL A 455 -1.66 10.40 -6.08
N ILE A 456 -2.81 9.74 -6.14
CA ILE A 456 -3.26 8.82 -5.09
C ILE A 456 -3.50 7.47 -5.76
N PRO A 457 -2.55 6.53 -5.65
CA PRO A 457 -2.62 5.26 -6.36
C PRO A 457 -3.74 4.39 -5.82
N PHE A 458 -4.21 3.41 -6.61
CA PHE A 458 -5.01 2.32 -6.09
C PHE A 458 -4.17 1.50 -5.11
N PHE A 459 -4.33 1.79 -3.82
CA PHE A 459 -3.39 1.41 -2.79
C PHE A 459 -3.25 -0.10 -2.62
N SER A 460 -4.35 -0.84 -2.81
CA SER A 460 -4.31 -2.31 -2.73
C SER A 460 -3.38 -2.93 -3.77
N LEU A 461 -3.28 -2.32 -4.96
CA LEU A 461 -2.38 -2.80 -6.01
C LEU A 461 -0.94 -2.40 -5.74
N LEU A 462 -0.71 -1.18 -5.23
CA LEU A 462 0.61 -0.77 -4.78
C LEU A 462 1.17 -1.74 -3.72
N ILE A 463 0.40 -2.03 -2.67
CA ILE A 463 0.82 -2.97 -1.62
C ILE A 463 1.05 -4.38 -2.18
N LYS A 464 0.20 -4.84 -3.09
CA LYS A 464 0.37 -6.12 -3.77
C LYS A 464 1.69 -6.18 -4.55
N ASP A 465 2.01 -5.13 -5.30
CA ASP A 465 3.24 -5.06 -6.10
C ASP A 465 4.48 -5.06 -5.20
N ILE A 466 4.48 -4.27 -4.13
CA ILE A 466 5.58 -4.22 -3.15
C ILE A 466 5.74 -5.58 -2.44
N TYR A 467 4.64 -6.24 -2.09
CA TYR A 467 4.68 -7.60 -1.52
C TYR A 467 5.35 -8.59 -2.46
N PHE A 468 4.93 -8.65 -3.74
CA PHE A 468 5.51 -9.59 -4.69
C PHE A 468 6.95 -9.28 -5.05
N LEU A 469 7.34 -8.00 -5.02
CA LEU A 469 8.74 -7.61 -5.15
C LEU A 469 9.58 -8.12 -3.96
N ASN A 470 9.03 -8.07 -2.75
CA ASN A 470 9.69 -8.62 -1.57
C ASN A 470 9.75 -10.16 -1.61
N GLU A 471 8.69 -10.84 -2.01
CA GLU A 471 8.68 -12.32 -2.05
C GLU A 471 9.45 -12.89 -3.25
N GLY A 472 9.57 -12.14 -4.34
CA GLY A 472 10.16 -12.61 -5.59
C GLY A 472 11.67 -12.83 -5.55
N CYS A 473 12.37 -12.31 -4.54
CA CYS A 473 13.83 -12.40 -4.41
C CYS A 473 14.26 -12.67 -2.96
N ALA A 474 15.30 -13.48 -2.77
CA ALA A 474 15.84 -13.77 -1.45
C ALA A 474 16.49 -12.52 -0.81
N ASN A 475 16.29 -12.34 0.51
CA ASN A 475 16.91 -11.26 1.28
C ASN A 475 18.44 -11.42 1.39
N ARG A 476 18.94 -12.66 1.30
CA ARG A 476 20.36 -12.99 1.30
C ARG A 476 20.73 -13.81 0.08
N LEU A 477 21.92 -13.56 -0.44
CA LEU A 477 22.56 -14.36 -1.48
C LEU A 477 23.15 -15.65 -0.87
N PRO A 478 23.49 -16.67 -1.68
CA PRO A 478 24.05 -17.94 -1.19
C PRO A 478 25.36 -17.80 -0.39
N ASN A 479 26.12 -16.72 -0.59
CA ASN A 479 27.33 -16.40 0.17
C ASN A 479 27.03 -15.71 1.52
N GLY A 480 25.76 -15.57 1.91
CA GLY A 480 25.33 -14.91 3.15
C GLY A 480 25.21 -13.39 3.06
N HIS A 481 25.66 -12.77 1.96
CA HIS A 481 25.52 -11.33 1.75
C HIS A 481 24.06 -10.90 1.67
N VAL A 482 23.78 -9.70 2.15
CA VAL A 482 22.50 -9.02 1.97
C VAL A 482 22.35 -8.68 0.47
N ASN A 483 21.22 -9.05 -0.12
CA ASN A 483 20.91 -8.74 -1.51
C ASN A 483 20.42 -7.29 -1.63
N PHE A 484 21.33 -6.37 -1.88
CA PHE A 484 21.03 -4.93 -1.89
C PHE A 484 20.35 -4.47 -3.17
N GLU A 485 20.58 -5.17 -4.31
CA GLU A 485 19.86 -4.95 -5.58
C GLU A 485 18.34 -5.08 -5.40
N LYS A 486 17.89 -6.13 -4.69
CA LYS A 486 16.48 -6.28 -4.31
C LYS A 486 15.97 -5.06 -3.54
N PHE A 487 16.76 -4.56 -2.59
CA PHE A 487 16.33 -3.45 -1.74
C PHE A 487 16.32 -2.12 -2.47
N TRP A 488 17.16 -1.93 -3.49
CA TRP A 488 17.04 -0.77 -4.38
C TRP A 488 15.67 -0.72 -5.06
N GLU A 489 15.22 -1.83 -5.64
CA GLU A 489 13.91 -1.88 -6.28
C GLU A 489 12.77 -1.66 -5.26
N LEU A 490 12.88 -2.26 -4.06
CA LEU A 490 11.89 -2.05 -3.00
C LEU A 490 11.82 -0.58 -2.58
N ALA A 491 12.98 0.02 -2.33
CA ALA A 491 13.11 1.41 -1.91
C ALA A 491 12.63 2.37 -2.98
N LYS A 492 12.83 2.07 -4.26
CA LYS A 492 12.32 2.87 -5.38
C LYS A 492 10.79 2.96 -5.36
N GLN A 493 10.09 1.84 -5.19
CA GLN A 493 8.62 1.82 -5.11
C GLN A 493 8.10 2.61 -3.89
N VAL A 494 8.75 2.44 -2.72
CA VAL A 494 8.34 3.18 -1.52
C VAL A 494 8.68 4.66 -1.63
N SER A 495 9.83 5.04 -2.19
CA SER A 495 10.24 6.45 -2.37
C SER A 495 9.29 7.23 -3.27
N GLU A 496 8.81 6.59 -4.34
CA GLU A 496 7.82 7.19 -5.23
C GLU A 496 6.52 7.49 -4.48
N PHE A 497 6.01 6.53 -3.69
CA PHE A 497 4.86 6.74 -2.81
C PHE A 497 5.10 7.85 -1.78
N MET A 498 6.29 7.89 -1.18
CA MET A 498 6.67 8.91 -0.19
C MET A 498 6.67 10.32 -0.78
N THR A 499 6.91 10.46 -2.09
CA THR A 499 6.79 11.74 -2.80
C THR A 499 5.33 12.15 -2.95
N TRP A 500 4.47 11.23 -3.37
CA TRP A 500 3.06 11.50 -3.61
C TRP A 500 2.29 11.89 -2.35
N LYS A 501 2.61 11.29 -1.19
CA LYS A 501 1.90 11.58 0.06
C LYS A 501 2.20 12.96 0.67
N GLN A 502 3.26 13.65 0.22
CA GLN A 502 3.67 14.96 0.74
C GLN A 502 2.86 16.13 0.16
N VAL A 503 1.96 15.85 -0.79
CA VAL A 503 1.17 16.88 -1.45
C VAL A 503 0.11 17.43 -0.50
N GLU A 504 0.16 18.74 -0.24
CA GLU A 504 -0.93 19.43 0.46
C GLU A 504 -2.17 19.53 -0.43
N CYS A 505 -3.33 19.23 0.14
CA CYS A 505 -4.58 19.28 -0.60
C CYS A 505 -4.96 20.73 -0.95
N PRO A 506 -5.05 21.10 -2.24
CA PRO A 506 -5.24 22.47 -2.68
C PRO A 506 -6.71 22.92 -2.67
N PHE A 507 -7.64 22.02 -2.36
CA PHE A 507 -9.08 22.31 -2.39
C PHE A 507 -9.53 22.92 -1.07
N GLU A 508 -10.60 23.71 -1.10
CA GLU A 508 -11.21 24.23 0.13
C GLU A 508 -11.81 23.09 0.96
N ARG A 509 -11.71 23.20 2.29
CA ARG A 509 -12.25 22.21 3.23
C ARG A 509 -13.70 22.52 3.56
N ASP A 510 -14.61 21.62 3.22
CA ASP A 510 -15.98 21.64 3.70
C ASP A 510 -16.13 20.71 4.91
N ARG A 511 -16.16 21.32 6.10
CA ARG A 511 -16.27 20.59 7.37
C ARG A 511 -17.55 19.78 7.50
N LYS A 512 -18.67 20.21 6.90
CA LYS A 512 -19.96 19.51 7.01
C LYS A 512 -19.92 18.22 6.19
N VAL A 513 -19.37 18.30 4.97
CA VAL A 513 -19.21 17.15 4.07
C VAL A 513 -18.22 16.15 4.65
N LEU A 514 -17.07 16.62 5.14
CA LEU A 514 -16.06 15.77 5.79
C LEU A 514 -16.64 15.05 7.01
N GLN A 515 -17.36 15.77 7.89
CA GLN A 515 -18.00 15.17 9.05
C GLN A 515 -19.03 14.11 8.64
N TYR A 516 -19.80 14.35 7.58
CA TYR A 516 -20.74 13.37 7.06
C TYR A 516 -20.03 12.09 6.59
N LEU A 517 -19.06 12.21 5.68
CA LEU A 517 -18.29 11.09 5.13
C LEU A 517 -17.65 10.23 6.22
N LEU A 518 -17.09 10.88 7.24
CA LEU A 518 -16.36 10.20 8.30
C LEU A 518 -17.27 9.57 9.36
N SER A 519 -18.47 10.12 9.62
CA SER A 519 -19.31 9.67 10.75
C SER A 519 -20.64 9.03 10.38
N VAL A 520 -21.09 9.12 9.12
CA VAL A 520 -22.37 8.53 8.71
C VAL A 520 -22.33 7.00 8.90
N PRO A 521 -23.38 6.39 9.49
CA PRO A 521 -23.43 4.94 9.60
C PRO A 521 -23.51 4.29 8.23
N VAL A 522 -22.81 3.17 8.10
CA VAL A 522 -22.70 2.40 6.87
C VAL A 522 -23.29 1.02 7.12
N PHE A 523 -24.08 0.50 6.18
CA PHE A 523 -24.73 -0.79 6.33
C PHE A 523 -23.71 -1.94 6.31
N SER A 524 -23.96 -2.96 7.13
CA SER A 524 -23.31 -4.25 6.99
C SER A 524 -23.72 -4.93 5.68
N GLU A 525 -23.00 -5.98 5.26
CA GLU A 525 -23.36 -6.74 4.07
C GLU A 525 -24.82 -7.23 4.13
N ASP A 526 -25.24 -7.82 5.24
CA ASP A 526 -26.61 -8.32 5.44
C ASP A 526 -27.66 -7.20 5.41
N ALA A 527 -27.35 -6.03 6.01
CA ALA A 527 -28.24 -4.87 5.96
C ALA A 527 -28.35 -4.30 4.54
N LEU A 528 -27.27 -4.30 3.74
CA LEU A 528 -27.30 -3.92 2.33
C LEU A 528 -28.21 -4.85 1.52
N TYR A 529 -28.10 -6.16 1.72
CA TYR A 529 -28.98 -7.12 1.03
C TYR A 529 -30.44 -6.91 1.43
N LEU A 530 -30.73 -6.73 2.71
CA LEU A 530 -32.09 -6.47 3.18
C LEU A 530 -32.67 -5.20 2.53
N ALA A 531 -31.94 -4.08 2.58
CA ALA A 531 -32.35 -2.82 1.97
C ALA A 531 -32.50 -2.92 0.44
N SER A 532 -31.65 -3.72 -0.22
CA SER A 532 -31.76 -4.02 -1.64
C SER A 532 -33.05 -4.78 -1.97
N TYR A 533 -33.41 -5.80 -1.19
CA TYR A 533 -34.67 -6.55 -1.38
C TYR A 533 -35.91 -5.70 -1.08
N GLU A 534 -35.83 -4.80 -0.10
CA GLU A 534 -36.90 -3.82 0.17
C GLU A 534 -37.06 -2.80 -0.96
N SER A 535 -35.96 -2.44 -1.62
CA SER A 535 -35.93 -1.53 -2.77
C SER A 535 -36.42 -2.16 -4.08
N GLU A 536 -36.04 -3.42 -4.34
CA GLU A 536 -36.46 -4.26 -5.45
C GLU A 536 -36.55 -5.72 -5.00
N GLY A 537 -37.76 -6.27 -4.93
CA GLY A 537 -38.01 -7.61 -4.38
C GLY A 537 -37.19 -8.75 -5.01
N PRO A 538 -37.11 -9.90 -4.34
CA PRO A 538 -36.33 -11.05 -4.80
C PRO A 538 -36.83 -11.58 -6.16
N GLU A 539 -35.90 -11.94 -7.05
CA GLU A 539 -36.21 -12.38 -8.43
C GLU A 539 -36.36 -13.90 -8.55
N ASN A 540 -35.84 -14.67 -7.58
CA ASN A 540 -35.86 -16.13 -7.60
C ASN A 540 -36.03 -16.71 -6.18
N ASN A 541 -36.24 -18.03 -6.08
CA ASN A 541 -36.47 -18.71 -4.81
C ASN A 541 -35.30 -18.59 -3.83
N ILE A 542 -34.06 -18.62 -4.33
CA ILE A 542 -32.85 -18.48 -3.49
C ILE A 542 -32.81 -17.09 -2.83
N GLU A 543 -33.05 -16.04 -3.60
CA GLU A 543 -33.15 -14.68 -3.07
C GLU A 543 -34.32 -14.53 -2.10
N LYS A 544 -35.46 -15.17 -2.39
CA LYS A 544 -36.64 -15.15 -1.52
C LYS A 544 -36.34 -15.77 -0.15
N ASP A 545 -35.62 -16.88 -0.13
CA ASP A 545 -35.25 -17.56 1.12
C ASP A 545 -34.17 -16.78 1.88
N ARG A 546 -33.18 -16.21 1.18
CA ARG A 546 -32.20 -15.31 1.80
C ARG A 546 -32.88 -14.08 2.41
N TRP A 547 -33.81 -13.46 1.69
CA TRP A 547 -34.58 -12.31 2.18
C TRP A 547 -35.38 -12.66 3.45
N LYS A 548 -36.09 -13.80 3.47
CA LYS A 548 -36.79 -14.26 4.68
C LYS A 548 -35.84 -14.47 5.86
N SER A 549 -34.69 -15.12 5.61
CA SER A 549 -33.66 -15.35 6.62
C SER A 549 -33.13 -14.03 7.20
N LEU A 550 -32.77 -13.08 6.34
CA LEU A 550 -32.29 -11.75 6.75
C LEU A 550 -33.35 -10.95 7.52
N ARG A 551 -34.61 -11.02 7.10
CA ARG A 551 -35.71 -10.35 7.79
C ARG A 551 -35.93 -10.94 9.19
N SER A 552 -35.84 -12.26 9.32
CA SER A 552 -35.93 -12.94 10.61
C SER A 552 -34.77 -12.54 11.54
N SER A 553 -33.53 -12.59 11.04
CA SER A 553 -32.34 -12.32 11.83
C SER A 553 -32.16 -10.84 12.22
N LEU A 554 -32.48 -9.90 11.33
CA LEU A 554 -32.24 -8.48 11.55
C LEU A 554 -33.43 -7.72 12.15
N LEU A 555 -34.67 -8.11 11.84
CA LEU A 555 -35.87 -7.40 12.27
C LEU A 555 -36.65 -8.14 13.35
N GLY A 556 -36.26 -9.37 13.72
CA GLY A 556 -36.91 -10.14 14.79
C GLY A 556 -38.39 -10.45 14.53
N ARG A 557 -38.85 -10.37 13.27
CA ARG A 557 -40.24 -10.65 12.89
C ARG A 557 -40.33 -12.06 12.30
N VAL A 558 -40.81 -13.00 13.12
CA VAL A 558 -41.34 -14.30 12.69
C VAL A 558 -42.50 -14.09 11.72
#